data_AF-A0AAD5HL80-F1
#
_entry.id   AF-A0AAD5HL80-F1
#
_cell.length_a   1.000
_cell.length_b   1.000
_cell.length_c   1.000
_cell.angle_alpha   90.00
_cell.angle_beta   90.00
_cell.angle_gamma   90.00
#
_symmetry.space_group_name_H-M   'P 1'
#
loop_
_entity.id
_entity.type
_entity.pdbx_description
1 polymer ?
#
loop_
_entity_poly.entity_id
_entity_poly.type
_entity_poly.pdbx_seq_one_letter_code
_entity_poly.pdbx_strand_id
1 'polypeptide(L)'
;MAESFGIVTGAIGLAGLFQQCVECFEYIQLGRHFVQDFGRYRLKLDIAKRRLNRWGEAVNIHENPRFTDDESEEIQEVLEEIANLFETIQRSSKRYERKAPEEELECLSDENLQPVFQGLHARWAKISPPKQPKATLMKKATWALYDAKHFEKLIGEITGIVGDLEKIFPAEQAQRRLVQNEIEDISDEESLTVLQETASGTDSLLAAAVKEKTNTISVRNYVREIQGEENAKVRLGNDWSTSALSTTIGIDDHTRNEAGSVVAKGSSTVHIGNRYGD
;
A
#
# COMPACT_ATOMS: atom_id res chain seq x y z
N MET A 1 -32.23 -0.44 13.02
CA MET A 1 -31.35 0.39 13.86
C MET A 1 -29.96 -0.21 13.80
N ALA A 2 -29.04 0.42 13.08
CA ALA A 2 -27.65 0.00 13.05
C ALA A 2 -26.93 0.63 14.24
N GLU A 3 -26.45 -0.19 15.18
CA GLU A 3 -25.67 0.23 16.34
C GLU A 3 -24.47 1.09 15.87
N SER A 4 -24.13 2.13 16.63
CA SER A 4 -22.86 2.87 16.44
C SER A 4 -21.70 1.95 16.76
N PHE A 5 -20.61 2.08 16.02
CA PHE A 5 -19.36 1.44 16.40
C PHE A 5 -18.90 2.13 17.69
N GLY A 6 -19.06 1.47 18.83
CA GLY A 6 -18.50 1.92 20.09
C GLY A 6 -17.15 1.24 20.26
N ILE A 7 -16.06 1.99 20.09
CA ILE A 7 -14.74 1.49 20.47
C ILE A 7 -14.73 1.42 22.00
N VAL A 8 -14.60 0.21 22.53
CA VAL A 8 -14.54 0.00 23.97
C VAL A 8 -13.10 0.23 24.41
N THR A 9 -12.80 1.45 24.83
CA THR A 9 -11.45 1.86 25.26
C THR A 9 -11.09 1.35 26.65
N GLY A 10 -12.08 1.07 27.52
CA GLY A 10 -11.83 0.81 28.95
C GLY A 10 -11.58 -0.64 29.40
N ALA A 11 -11.66 -1.65 28.51
CA ALA A 11 -11.56 -3.07 28.92
C ALA A 11 -10.64 -3.93 28.03
N ILE A 12 -9.94 -3.32 27.07
CA ILE A 12 -9.19 -4.01 26.03
C ILE A 12 -7.77 -3.45 26.03
N GLY A 13 -6.76 -4.31 26.16
CA GLY A 13 -5.36 -3.87 26.13
C GLY A 13 -4.95 -3.30 24.77
N LEU A 14 -3.79 -2.64 24.71
CA LEU A 14 -3.25 -1.95 23.53
C LEU A 14 -3.41 -2.72 22.21
N ALA A 15 -3.05 -4.01 22.22
CA ALA A 15 -3.16 -4.88 21.04
C ALA A 15 -4.58 -4.98 20.48
N GLY A 16 -5.59 -5.00 21.35
CA GLY A 16 -6.99 -5.08 20.94
C GLY A 16 -7.56 -3.71 20.53
N LEU A 17 -7.12 -2.61 21.15
CA LEU A 17 -7.49 -1.26 20.71
C LEU A 17 -6.90 -0.96 19.33
N PHE A 18 -5.62 -1.30 19.12
CA PHE A 18 -4.96 -1.24 17.83
C PHE A 18 -5.71 -2.03 16.75
N GLN A 19 -6.06 -3.29 17.06
CA GLN A 19 -6.82 -4.13 16.13
C GLN A 19 -8.17 -3.49 15.75
N GLN A 20 -8.86 -2.84 16.70
CA GLN A 20 -10.11 -2.14 16.41
C GLN A 20 -9.89 -0.95 15.46
N CYS A 21 -8.82 -0.17 15.66
CA CYS A 21 -8.46 0.93 14.76
C CYS A 21 -8.21 0.42 13.34
N VAL A 22 -7.47 -0.69 13.19
CA VAL A 22 -7.23 -1.35 11.90
C VAL A 22 -8.54 -1.83 11.24
N GLU A 23 -9.43 -2.43 12.03
CA GLU A 23 -10.70 -2.95 11.53
C GLU A 23 -11.67 -1.84 11.10
N CYS A 24 -11.55 -0.62 11.66
CA CYS A 24 -12.39 0.52 11.26
C CYS A 24 -12.37 0.77 9.74
N PHE A 25 -11.21 0.62 9.11
CA PHE A 25 -11.04 0.79 7.67
C PHE A 25 -11.90 -0.19 6.85
N GLU A 26 -12.18 -1.39 7.36
CA GLU A 26 -12.98 -2.40 6.65
C GLU A 26 -14.47 -2.05 6.59
N TYR A 27 -14.93 -1.12 7.43
CA TYR A 27 -16.34 -0.71 7.49
C TYR A 27 -16.66 0.50 6.64
N ILE A 28 -15.64 1.12 6.01
CA ILE A 28 -15.79 2.32 5.20
C ILE A 28 -16.19 1.93 3.79
N GLN A 29 -17.36 2.41 3.38
CA GLN A 29 -17.80 2.44 1.99
C GLN A 29 -17.59 3.83 1.41
N LEU A 30 -17.48 3.94 0.09
CA LEU A 30 -17.41 5.22 -0.61
C LEU A 30 -18.68 5.38 -1.44
N GLY A 31 -19.35 6.52 -1.27
CA GLY A 31 -20.58 6.86 -2.00
C GLY A 31 -20.33 7.05 -3.49
N ARG A 32 -21.40 7.04 -4.29
CA ARG A 32 -21.36 7.19 -5.75
C ARG A 32 -20.61 8.44 -6.24
N HIS A 33 -20.54 9.50 -5.44
CA HIS A 33 -19.85 10.74 -5.78
C HIS A 33 -18.34 10.55 -6.01
N PHE A 34 -17.77 9.44 -5.57
CA PHE A 34 -16.36 9.11 -5.78
C PHE A 34 -16.06 8.42 -7.12
N VAL A 35 -17.07 8.14 -7.96
CA VAL A 35 -16.94 7.24 -9.13
C VAL A 35 -15.79 7.56 -10.07
N GLN A 36 -15.49 8.84 -10.30
CA GLN A 36 -14.46 9.27 -11.25
C GLN A 36 -13.04 8.87 -10.79
N ASP A 37 -12.75 8.97 -9.49
CA ASP A 37 -11.43 8.73 -8.91
C ASP A 37 -11.46 7.60 -7.88
N PHE A 38 -12.48 6.74 -7.94
CA PHE A 38 -12.78 5.74 -6.92
C PHE A 38 -11.58 4.85 -6.58
N GLY A 39 -10.83 4.44 -7.61
CA GLY A 39 -9.60 3.66 -7.44
C GLY A 39 -8.56 4.35 -6.55
N ARG A 40 -8.31 5.65 -6.76
CA ARG A 40 -7.35 6.43 -5.96
C ARG A 40 -7.82 6.58 -4.52
N TYR A 41 -9.10 6.90 -4.31
CA TYR A 41 -9.67 7.01 -2.97
C TYR A 41 -9.63 5.68 -2.20
N ARG A 42 -9.98 4.57 -2.86
CA ARG A 42 -9.87 3.23 -2.27
C ARG A 42 -8.43 2.88 -1.91
N LEU A 43 -7.50 3.11 -2.83
CA LEU A 43 -6.09 2.82 -2.61
C LEU A 43 -5.49 3.67 -1.48
N LYS A 44 -5.91 4.93 -1.32
CA LYS A 44 -5.45 5.79 -0.22
C LYS A 44 -5.89 5.26 1.15
N LEU A 45 -7.11 4.71 1.26
CA LEU A 45 -7.56 4.00 2.47
C LEU A 45 -6.71 2.76 2.74
N ASP A 46 -6.42 1.98 1.71
CA ASP A 46 -5.60 0.77 1.86
C ASP A 46 -4.17 1.12 2.31
N ILE A 47 -3.58 2.19 1.75
CA ILE A 47 -2.26 2.70 2.14
C ILE A 47 -2.27 3.12 3.61
N ALA A 48 -3.26 3.90 4.04
CA ALA A 48 -3.37 4.34 5.43
C ALA A 48 -3.53 3.16 6.41
N LYS A 49 -4.41 2.19 6.08
CA LYS A 49 -4.55 0.94 6.85
C LYS A 49 -3.24 0.17 6.90
N ARG A 50 -2.56 0.05 5.75
CA ARG A 50 -1.32 -0.71 5.64
C ARG A 50 -0.22 -0.08 6.48
N ARG A 51 -0.04 1.23 6.41
CA ARG A 51 0.91 1.98 7.26
C ARG A 51 0.66 1.74 8.75
N LEU A 52 -0.60 1.78 9.18
CA LEU A 52 -0.96 1.47 10.57
C LEU A 52 -0.60 0.03 10.96
N ASN A 53 -0.97 -1.01 10.16
CA ASN A 53 -0.53 -2.36 10.54
C ASN A 53 0.98 -2.57 10.45
N ARG A 54 1.67 -1.85 9.56
CA ARG A 54 3.13 -1.93 9.46
C ARG A 54 3.80 -1.45 10.73
N TRP A 55 3.32 -0.34 11.30
CA TRP A 55 3.80 0.10 12.61
C TRP A 55 3.56 -0.98 13.67
N GLY A 56 2.35 -1.54 13.76
CA GLY A 56 2.03 -2.57 14.75
C GLY A 56 2.86 -3.86 14.60
N GLU A 57 3.14 -4.28 13.37
CA GLU A 57 4.03 -5.40 13.07
C GLU A 57 5.48 -5.07 13.45
N ALA A 58 5.96 -3.86 13.13
CA ALA A 58 7.32 -3.44 13.43
C ALA A 58 7.62 -3.39 14.94
N VAL A 59 6.60 -3.12 15.76
CA VAL A 59 6.70 -3.07 17.23
C VAL A 59 6.23 -4.37 17.92
N ASN A 60 5.79 -5.37 17.15
CA ASN A 60 5.24 -6.64 17.63
C ASN A 60 4.09 -6.45 18.65
N ILE A 61 3.17 -5.54 18.37
CA ILE A 61 2.11 -5.11 19.30
C ILE A 61 1.23 -6.25 19.82
N HIS A 62 1.08 -7.35 19.06
CA HIS A 62 0.24 -8.49 19.41
C HIS A 62 0.93 -9.58 20.22
N GLU A 63 2.26 -9.65 20.25
CA GLU A 63 2.99 -10.75 20.86
C GLU A 63 3.69 -10.33 22.16
N ASN A 64 4.60 -9.38 22.05
CA ASN A 64 5.40 -8.92 23.19
C ASN A 64 5.84 -7.48 22.94
N PRO A 65 4.93 -6.50 23.13
CA PRO A 65 5.28 -5.11 23.02
C PRO A 65 6.36 -4.78 24.05
N ARG A 66 7.51 -4.29 23.60
CA ARG A 66 8.62 -3.84 24.48
C ARG A 66 8.43 -2.38 24.87
N PHE A 67 7.23 -2.03 25.34
CA PHE A 67 6.91 -0.68 25.78
C PHE A 67 7.13 -0.57 27.29
N THR A 68 7.64 0.57 27.72
CA THR A 68 7.54 1.03 29.10
C THR A 68 6.08 1.38 29.44
N ASP A 69 5.79 1.58 30.73
CA ASP A 69 4.44 1.96 31.17
C ASP A 69 4.05 3.33 30.56
N ASP A 70 4.97 4.30 30.55
CA ASP A 70 4.76 5.63 29.97
C ASP A 70 4.50 5.56 28.45
N GLU A 71 5.31 4.80 27.70
CA GLU A 71 5.09 4.58 26.26
C GLU A 71 3.76 3.88 25.99
N SER A 72 3.34 2.97 26.88
CA SER A 72 2.06 2.28 26.74
C SER A 72 0.88 3.22 26.91
N GLU A 73 0.96 4.17 27.85
CA GLU A 73 -0.05 5.22 28.06
C GLU A 73 -0.12 6.16 26.86
N GLU A 74 1.03 6.66 26.37
CA GLU A 74 1.08 7.53 25.19
C GLU A 74 0.53 6.83 23.93
N ILE A 75 0.91 5.57 23.68
CA ILE A 75 0.38 4.78 22.56
C ILE A 75 -1.13 4.59 22.71
N GLN A 76 -1.61 4.35 23.92
CA GLN A 76 -3.05 4.19 24.17
C GLN A 76 -3.79 5.47 23.79
N GLU A 77 -3.35 6.64 24.26
CA GLU A 77 -3.97 7.94 23.96
C GLU A 77 -4.04 8.18 22.44
N VAL A 78 -2.96 7.90 21.72
CA VAL A 78 -2.89 8.10 20.27
C VAL A 78 -3.82 7.13 19.52
N LEU A 79 -3.93 5.87 19.95
CA LEU A 79 -4.90 4.92 19.38
C LEU A 79 -6.34 5.31 19.72
N GLU A 80 -6.60 5.85 20.91
CA GLU A 80 -7.90 6.41 21.29
C GLU A 80 -8.26 7.62 20.42
N GLU A 81 -7.29 8.41 19.97
CA GLU A 81 -7.52 9.50 19.02
C GLU A 81 -7.99 8.99 17.65
N ILE A 82 -7.33 7.95 17.10
CA ILE A 82 -7.77 7.28 15.85
C ILE A 82 -9.20 6.76 16.01
N ALA A 83 -9.48 6.14 17.16
CA ALA A 83 -10.79 5.62 17.50
C ALA A 83 -11.88 6.71 17.50
N ASN A 84 -11.63 7.81 18.20
CA ASN A 84 -12.54 8.95 18.30
C ASN A 84 -12.77 9.63 16.95
N LEU A 85 -11.75 9.67 16.09
CA LEU A 85 -11.86 10.17 14.72
C LEU A 85 -12.86 9.37 13.90
N PHE A 86 -12.71 8.04 13.88
CA PHE A 86 -13.64 7.16 13.16
C PHE A 86 -15.08 7.30 13.68
N GLU A 87 -15.27 7.37 14.99
CA GLU A 87 -16.60 7.54 15.58
C GLU A 87 -17.23 8.88 15.20
N THR A 88 -16.44 9.96 15.22
CA THR A 88 -16.89 11.31 14.85
C THR A 88 -17.37 11.36 13.41
N ILE A 89 -16.61 10.76 12.49
CA ILE A 89 -16.94 10.74 11.07
C ILE A 89 -18.14 9.82 10.80
N GLN A 90 -18.21 8.66 11.44
CA GLN A 90 -19.37 7.77 11.35
C GLN A 90 -20.66 8.48 11.81
N ARG A 91 -20.61 9.21 12.94
CA ARG A 91 -21.76 10.01 13.41
C ARG A 91 -22.16 11.07 12.38
N SER A 92 -21.20 11.64 11.66
CA SER A 92 -21.48 12.56 10.56
C SER A 92 -22.17 11.87 9.38
N SER A 93 -21.67 10.69 8.97
CA SER A 93 -22.30 9.84 7.94
C SER A 93 -23.75 9.54 8.26
N LYS A 94 -24.02 9.02 9.46
CA LYS A 94 -25.39 8.68 9.89
C LYS A 94 -26.33 9.89 9.91
N ARG A 95 -25.81 11.09 10.21
CA ARG A 95 -26.62 12.32 10.14
C ARG A 95 -26.94 12.71 8.69
N TYR A 96 -26.04 12.45 7.75
CA TYR A 96 -26.25 12.66 6.33
C TYR A 96 -27.28 11.64 5.77
N GLU A 97 -27.09 10.35 6.05
CA GLU A 97 -27.99 9.26 5.64
C GLU A 97 -29.45 9.48 6.02
N ARG A 98 -29.69 10.11 7.17
CA ARG A 98 -31.05 10.44 7.63
C ARG A 98 -31.76 11.54 6.83
N LYS A 99 -31.02 12.33 6.06
CA LYS A 99 -31.52 13.53 5.38
C LYS A 99 -31.44 13.44 3.86
N ALA A 100 -30.47 12.68 3.35
CA ALA A 100 -30.22 12.57 1.92
C ALA A 100 -31.23 11.62 1.25
N PRO A 101 -31.55 11.86 -0.04
CA PRO A 101 -32.40 10.98 -0.83
C PRO A 101 -31.70 9.64 -1.11
N GLU A 102 -32.47 8.58 -1.34
CA GLU A 102 -31.94 7.21 -1.48
C GLU A 102 -30.93 7.07 -2.62
N GLU A 103 -31.11 7.80 -3.72
CA GLU A 103 -30.19 7.76 -4.85
C GLU A 103 -28.80 8.27 -4.45
N GLU A 104 -28.70 9.26 -3.55
CA GLU A 104 -27.40 9.79 -3.08
C GLU A 104 -26.68 8.85 -2.10
N LEU A 105 -27.38 7.85 -1.57
CA LEU A 105 -26.83 6.89 -0.61
C LEU A 105 -26.19 5.67 -1.25
N GLU A 106 -26.31 5.52 -2.57
CA GLU A 106 -25.65 4.47 -3.33
C GLU A 106 -24.14 4.50 -3.10
N CYS A 107 -23.58 3.33 -2.80
CA CYS A 107 -22.15 3.15 -2.55
C CYS A 107 -21.51 2.32 -3.67
N LEU A 108 -20.26 2.64 -3.96
CA LEU A 108 -19.44 1.93 -4.92
C LEU A 108 -18.95 0.62 -4.30
N SER A 109 -18.84 -0.41 -5.14
CA SER A 109 -18.30 -1.72 -4.78
C SER A 109 -16.96 -1.96 -5.49
N ASP A 110 -16.25 -3.01 -5.09
CA ASP A 110 -14.98 -3.40 -5.74
C ASP A 110 -15.14 -3.70 -7.25
N GLU A 111 -16.36 -3.98 -7.71
CA GLU A 111 -16.68 -4.17 -9.15
C GLU A 111 -16.52 -2.86 -9.96
N ASN A 112 -16.61 -1.71 -9.29
CA ASN A 112 -16.42 -0.39 -9.92
C ASN A 112 -14.93 0.01 -10.04
N LEU A 113 -14.01 -0.76 -9.45
CA LEU A 113 -12.57 -0.48 -9.53
C LEU A 113 -12.01 -0.84 -10.92
N GLN A 114 -11.08 -0.03 -11.42
CA GLN A 114 -10.31 -0.39 -12.60
C GLN A 114 -9.33 -1.55 -12.28
N PRO A 115 -8.91 -2.36 -13.27
CA PRO A 115 -8.12 -3.56 -13.04
C PRO A 115 -6.83 -3.36 -12.22
N VAL A 116 -6.11 -2.25 -12.45
CA VAL A 116 -4.89 -1.92 -11.69
C VAL A 116 -5.17 -1.77 -10.19
N PHE A 117 -6.23 -1.05 -9.82
CA PHE A 117 -6.62 -0.85 -8.43
C PHE A 117 -7.19 -2.13 -7.80
N GLN A 118 -7.95 -2.94 -8.55
CA GLN A 118 -8.42 -4.25 -8.09
C GLN A 118 -7.23 -5.17 -7.74
N GLY A 119 -6.22 -5.21 -8.61
CA GLY A 119 -5.00 -6.00 -8.40
C GLY A 119 -4.26 -5.58 -7.14
N LEU A 120 -4.07 -4.28 -6.93
CA LEU A 120 -3.43 -3.73 -5.72
C LEU A 120 -4.24 -4.02 -4.45
N HIS A 121 -5.54 -3.73 -4.46
CA HIS A 121 -6.44 -3.95 -3.33
C HIS A 121 -6.45 -5.43 -2.90
N ALA A 122 -6.62 -6.35 -3.87
CA ALA A 122 -6.66 -7.78 -3.60
C ALA A 122 -5.34 -8.35 -3.08
N ARG A 123 -4.19 -7.77 -3.48
CA ARG A 123 -2.87 -8.17 -2.97
C ARG A 123 -2.73 -7.81 -1.50
N TRP A 124 -3.01 -6.57 -1.12
CA TRP A 124 -2.85 -6.13 0.27
C TRP A 124 -3.88 -6.70 1.23
N ALA A 125 -5.05 -7.10 0.72
CA ALA A 125 -5.99 -7.92 1.48
C ALA A 125 -5.39 -9.28 1.90
N LYS A 126 -4.41 -9.83 1.16
CA LYS A 126 -3.71 -11.09 1.49
C LYS A 126 -2.54 -10.90 2.44
N ILE A 127 -1.88 -9.75 2.41
CA ILE A 127 -0.71 -9.43 3.27
C ILE A 127 -1.16 -9.05 4.68
N SER A 128 -2.38 -8.53 4.82
CA SER A 128 -2.95 -8.23 6.14
C SER A 128 -2.95 -9.47 7.02
N PRO A 129 -2.54 -9.37 8.30
CA PRO A 129 -2.47 -10.52 9.20
C PRO A 129 -3.81 -11.27 9.24
N PRO A 130 -3.79 -12.61 9.39
CA PRO A 130 -5.00 -13.41 9.41
C PRO A 130 -5.94 -12.83 10.46
N LYS A 131 -7.17 -12.52 10.03
CA LYS A 131 -8.21 -11.98 10.93
C LYS A 131 -8.26 -12.90 12.15
N GLN A 132 -7.93 -12.37 13.33
CA GLN A 132 -8.16 -13.12 14.56
C GLN A 132 -9.63 -13.58 14.55
N PRO A 133 -9.92 -14.82 14.97
CA PRO A 133 -11.24 -15.42 14.84
C PRO A 133 -12.23 -14.42 15.40
N LYS A 134 -13.07 -13.85 14.50
CA LYS A 134 -13.94 -12.68 14.73
C LYS A 134 -14.38 -12.70 16.18
N ALA A 135 -13.64 -12.00 17.04
CA ALA A 135 -14.08 -11.84 18.39
C ALA A 135 -15.47 -11.25 18.25
N THR A 136 -16.40 -11.74 19.05
CA THR A 136 -17.81 -11.35 19.17
C THR A 136 -18.00 -9.88 19.55
N LEU A 137 -17.04 -9.02 19.22
CA LEU A 137 -17.00 -7.57 19.32
C LEU A 137 -17.90 -6.98 18.23
N MET A 138 -19.20 -7.00 18.56
CA MET A 138 -20.31 -6.22 18.03
C MET A 138 -20.77 -6.54 16.60
N LYS A 139 -22.08 -6.33 16.35
CA LYS A 139 -22.66 -6.32 15.01
C LYS A 139 -22.22 -5.02 14.33
N LYS A 140 -21.05 -5.04 13.71
CA LYS A 140 -20.43 -3.84 13.15
C LYS A 140 -21.19 -3.35 11.92
N ALA A 141 -21.72 -2.13 12.01
CA ALA A 141 -22.43 -1.48 10.93
C ALA A 141 -21.43 -0.85 9.95
N THR A 142 -21.47 -1.26 8.69
CA THR A 142 -20.84 -0.52 7.59
C THR A 142 -21.43 0.87 7.49
N TRP A 143 -20.59 1.85 7.16
CA TRP A 143 -20.99 3.25 6.97
C TRP A 143 -20.21 3.83 5.79
N ALA A 144 -20.68 4.94 5.24
CA ALA A 144 -20.15 5.45 3.99
C ALA A 144 -19.60 6.88 4.10
N LEU A 145 -18.55 7.17 3.34
CA LEU A 145 -18.13 8.54 3.06
C LEU A 145 -18.83 8.97 1.78
N TYR A 146 -19.55 10.09 1.83
CA TYR A 146 -20.32 10.61 0.69
C TYR A 146 -19.67 11.82 0.00
N ASP A 147 -18.63 12.40 0.63
CA ASP A 147 -18.00 13.64 0.19
C ASP A 147 -16.48 13.58 0.35
N ALA A 148 -15.77 14.07 -0.67
CA ALA A 148 -14.31 14.06 -0.75
C ALA A 148 -13.65 14.87 0.38
N LYS A 149 -14.27 15.94 0.89
CA LYS A 149 -13.68 16.72 1.98
C LYS A 149 -13.59 15.92 3.27
N HIS A 150 -14.64 15.16 3.59
CA HIS A 150 -14.64 14.29 4.76
C HIS A 150 -13.63 13.16 4.62
N PHE A 151 -13.47 12.62 3.40
CA PHE A 151 -12.45 11.63 3.09
C PHE A 151 -11.03 12.20 3.29
N GLU A 152 -10.72 13.35 2.69
CA GLU A 152 -9.39 13.94 2.80
C GLU A 152 -9.05 14.36 4.22
N LYS A 153 -10.05 14.83 4.98
CA LYS A 153 -9.91 15.06 6.41
C LYS A 153 -9.55 13.78 7.17
N LEU A 154 -10.30 12.68 6.95
CA LEU A 154 -10.03 11.39 7.57
C LEU A 154 -8.59 10.94 7.31
N ILE A 155 -8.17 10.93 6.04
CA ILE A 155 -6.84 10.47 5.66
C ILE A 155 -5.76 11.39 6.24
N GLY A 156 -5.93 12.71 6.16
CA GLY A 156 -4.98 13.67 6.69
C GLY A 156 -4.77 13.51 8.21
N GLU A 157 -5.86 13.41 8.97
CA GLU A 157 -5.80 13.23 10.43
C GLU A 157 -5.19 11.87 10.79
N ILE A 158 -5.62 10.76 10.17
CA ILE A 158 -5.00 9.43 10.39
C ILE A 158 -3.50 9.44 10.07
N THR A 159 -3.11 10.05 8.96
CA THR A 159 -1.70 10.13 8.53
C THR A 159 -0.85 10.89 9.56
N GLY A 160 -1.41 11.94 10.16
CA GLY A 160 -0.80 12.70 11.24
C GLY A 160 -0.65 11.85 12.50
N ILE A 161 -1.74 11.25 12.96
CA ILE A 161 -1.78 10.44 14.18
C ILE A 161 -0.84 9.22 14.08
N VAL A 162 -0.80 8.52 12.94
CA VAL A 162 0.16 7.43 12.70
C VAL A 162 1.60 7.96 12.68
N GLY A 163 1.82 9.17 12.15
CA GLY A 163 3.12 9.84 12.24
C GLY A 163 3.55 10.14 13.67
N ASP A 164 2.61 10.38 14.59
CA ASP A 164 2.90 10.57 16.01
C ASP A 164 3.21 9.23 16.71
N LEU A 165 2.51 8.14 16.37
CA LEU A 165 2.89 6.77 16.81
C LEU A 165 4.32 6.40 16.39
N GLU A 166 4.72 6.74 15.16
CA GLU A 166 6.06 6.49 14.65
C GLU A 166 7.14 7.31 15.36
N LYS A 167 6.80 8.48 15.94
CA LYS A 167 7.71 9.29 16.75
C LYS A 167 7.87 8.74 18.17
N ILE A 168 6.76 8.28 18.77
CA ILE A 168 6.79 7.69 20.12
C ILE A 168 7.65 6.42 20.10
N PHE A 169 7.46 5.55 19.10
CA PHE A 169 8.29 4.36 18.94
C PHE A 169 8.87 4.22 17.51
N PRO A 170 10.11 4.70 17.29
CA PRO A 170 10.73 4.69 15.97
C PRO A 170 11.23 3.29 15.60
N ALA A 171 10.40 2.52 14.91
CA ALA A 171 10.74 1.19 14.38
C ALA A 171 11.23 1.23 12.92
N GLU A 172 11.98 2.26 12.54
CA GLU A 172 12.27 2.61 11.14
C GLU A 172 12.88 1.46 10.32
N GLN A 173 13.89 0.77 10.85
CA GLN A 173 14.54 -0.32 10.11
C GLN A 173 13.61 -1.51 9.87
N ALA A 174 12.76 -1.85 10.84
CA ALA A 174 11.77 -2.91 10.69
C ALA A 174 10.69 -2.49 9.68
N GLN A 175 10.19 -1.26 9.76
CA GLN A 175 9.22 -0.72 8.80
C GLN A 175 9.77 -0.69 7.38
N ARG A 176 11.04 -0.31 7.17
CA ARG A 176 11.68 -0.33 5.83
C ARG A 176 11.70 -1.74 5.24
N ARG A 177 12.02 -2.77 6.04
CA ARG A 177 11.99 -4.16 5.57
C ARG A 177 10.57 -4.61 5.22
N LEU A 178 9.59 -4.28 6.07
CA LEU A 178 8.19 -4.61 5.82
C LEU A 178 7.67 -3.95 4.54
N VAL A 179 7.98 -2.68 4.27
CA VAL A 179 7.61 -2.03 3.01
C VAL A 179 8.19 -2.74 1.80
N GLN A 180 9.47 -3.14 1.84
CA GLN A 180 10.08 -3.83 0.71
C GLN A 180 9.37 -5.15 0.41
N ASN A 181 8.99 -5.90 1.45
CA ASN A 181 8.20 -7.13 1.29
C ASN A 181 6.78 -6.83 0.75
N GLU A 182 6.14 -5.75 1.21
CA GLU A 182 4.79 -5.36 0.76
C GLU A 182 4.72 -5.06 -0.75
N ILE A 183 5.82 -4.61 -1.33
CA ILE A 183 5.91 -4.26 -2.75
C ILE A 183 6.68 -5.29 -3.57
N GLU A 184 7.29 -6.32 -2.96
CA GLU A 184 8.21 -7.28 -3.61
C GLU A 184 7.60 -7.94 -4.86
N ASP A 185 6.35 -8.35 -4.79
CA ASP A 185 5.66 -9.03 -5.89
C ASP A 185 5.06 -8.08 -6.95
N ILE A 186 5.17 -6.76 -6.76
CA ILE A 186 4.65 -5.75 -7.70
C ILE A 186 5.74 -5.42 -8.72
N SER A 187 5.57 -5.88 -9.96
CA SER A 187 6.54 -5.69 -11.04
C SER A 187 6.01 -4.87 -12.20
N ASP A 188 4.70 -4.63 -12.26
CA ASP A 188 4.09 -3.89 -13.36
C ASP A 188 4.17 -2.37 -13.14
N GLU A 189 4.59 -1.67 -14.20
CA GLU A 189 4.88 -0.24 -14.18
C GLU A 189 3.65 0.61 -13.85
N GLU A 190 2.47 0.20 -14.33
CA GLU A 190 1.21 0.88 -14.08
C GLU A 190 0.86 0.86 -12.59
N SER A 191 0.92 -0.32 -11.93
CA SER A 191 0.68 -0.43 -10.49
C SER A 191 1.72 0.35 -9.68
N LEU A 192 3.00 0.27 -10.03
CA LEU A 192 4.06 1.01 -9.32
C LEU A 192 3.86 2.52 -9.42
N THR A 193 3.46 3.02 -10.59
CA THR A 193 3.21 4.45 -10.81
C THR A 193 2.03 4.94 -9.98
N VAL A 194 0.88 4.25 -10.10
CA VAL A 194 -0.34 4.60 -9.35
C VAL A 194 -0.12 4.51 -7.84
N LEU A 195 0.62 3.49 -7.40
CA LEU A 195 0.97 3.29 -6.00
C LEU A 195 1.87 4.42 -5.47
N GLN A 196 2.90 4.81 -6.22
CA GLN A 196 3.80 5.90 -5.85
C GLN A 196 3.05 7.25 -5.75
N GLU A 197 2.22 7.55 -6.74
CA GLU A 197 1.42 8.78 -6.78
C GLU A 197 0.47 8.85 -5.58
N THR A 198 -0.20 7.75 -5.26
CA THR A 198 -1.21 7.73 -4.18
C THR A 198 -0.57 7.67 -2.79
N ALA A 199 0.60 7.03 -2.66
CA ALA A 199 1.35 6.99 -1.41
C ALA A 199 1.95 8.36 -1.05
N SER A 200 2.18 9.22 -2.04
CA SER A 200 2.70 10.57 -1.82
C SER A 200 1.75 11.38 -0.93
N GLY A 201 2.21 11.72 0.28
CA GLY A 201 1.43 12.44 1.29
C GLY A 201 0.61 11.57 2.25
N THR A 202 0.55 10.25 2.06
CA THR A 202 -0.12 9.30 2.98
C THR A 202 0.89 8.36 3.66
N ASP A 203 1.87 7.88 2.90
CA ASP A 203 2.92 6.98 3.37
C ASP A 203 4.23 7.27 2.61
N SER A 204 5.06 8.11 3.21
CA SER A 204 6.33 8.56 2.62
C SER A 204 7.35 7.43 2.48
N LEU A 205 7.31 6.45 3.39
CA LEU A 205 8.21 5.29 3.37
C LEU A 205 7.87 4.38 2.19
N LEU A 206 6.58 4.11 1.98
CA LEU A 206 6.09 3.37 0.82
C LEU A 206 6.38 4.10 -0.49
N ALA A 207 6.11 5.40 -0.57
CA ALA A 207 6.39 6.19 -1.76
C ALA A 207 7.88 6.16 -2.15
N ALA A 208 8.78 6.22 -1.15
CA ALA A 208 10.22 6.13 -1.37
C ALA A 208 10.65 4.74 -1.86
N ALA A 209 10.16 3.67 -1.23
CA ALA A 209 10.51 2.31 -1.63
C ALA A 209 9.99 1.95 -3.03
N VAL A 210 8.78 2.39 -3.38
CA VAL A 210 8.23 2.20 -4.73
C VAL A 210 9.05 2.96 -5.75
N LYS A 211 9.47 4.20 -5.44
CA LYS A 211 10.37 4.97 -6.31
C LYS A 211 11.70 4.26 -6.55
N GLU A 212 12.33 3.75 -5.50
CA GLU A 212 13.56 2.96 -5.58
C GLU A 212 13.38 1.71 -6.44
N LYS A 213 12.24 1.03 -6.28
CA LYS A 213 11.90 -0.16 -7.06
C LYS A 213 11.69 0.17 -8.54
N THR A 214 10.97 1.25 -8.85
CA THR A 214 10.81 1.72 -10.24
C THR A 214 12.16 2.06 -10.88
N ASN A 215 13.06 2.69 -10.13
CA ASN A 215 14.42 2.95 -10.60
C ASN A 215 15.20 1.65 -10.87
N THR A 216 15.06 0.63 -10.02
CA THR A 216 15.71 -0.68 -10.20
C THR A 216 15.17 -1.44 -11.42
N ILE A 217 13.87 -1.30 -11.72
CA ILE A 217 13.21 -1.92 -12.88
C ILE A 217 13.52 -1.16 -14.19
N SER A 218 14.21 -0.01 -14.13
CA SER A 218 14.40 0.89 -15.29
C SER A 218 15.33 0.36 -16.39
N VAL A 219 16.10 -0.72 -16.17
CA VAL A 219 16.85 -1.35 -17.28
C VAL A 219 15.98 -2.36 -18.00
N ARG A 220 15.57 -2.02 -19.22
CA ARG A 220 14.67 -2.86 -20.03
C ARG A 220 15.33 -3.24 -21.34
N ASN A 221 15.41 -4.54 -21.59
CA ASN A 221 15.85 -5.10 -22.87
C ASN A 221 14.67 -5.86 -23.48
N TYR A 222 14.20 -5.41 -24.65
CA TYR A 222 13.04 -5.98 -25.31
C TYR A 222 13.31 -6.25 -26.78
N VAL A 223 12.89 -7.44 -27.24
CA VAL A 223 12.88 -7.78 -28.65
C VAL A 223 11.55 -8.44 -28.98
N ARG A 224 10.85 -7.91 -29.99
CA ARG A 224 9.53 -8.43 -30.37
C ARG A 224 9.64 -9.75 -31.14
N GLU A 225 10.63 -9.89 -32.02
CA GLU A 225 10.83 -11.08 -32.84
C GLU A 225 12.32 -11.38 -33.02
N ILE A 226 12.71 -12.65 -32.84
CA ILE A 226 14.08 -13.12 -33.06
C ILE A 226 14.03 -14.29 -34.04
N GLN A 227 14.76 -14.19 -35.14
CA GLN A 227 14.97 -15.26 -36.12
C GLN A 227 16.47 -15.59 -36.18
N GLY A 228 16.83 -16.80 -35.78
CA GLY A 228 18.20 -17.30 -35.83
C GLY A 228 18.34 -18.40 -36.87
N GLU A 229 19.34 -18.30 -37.74
CA GLU A 229 19.72 -19.32 -38.72
C GLU A 229 21.16 -19.81 -38.45
N GLU A 230 21.40 -21.09 -38.78
CA GLU A 230 22.70 -21.76 -38.63
C GLU A 230 23.26 -21.72 -37.20
N ASN A 231 24.46 -21.15 -37.01
CA ASN A 231 25.18 -21.09 -35.73
C ASN A 231 25.06 -19.70 -35.08
N ALA A 232 24.05 -18.91 -35.46
CA ALA A 232 23.84 -17.59 -34.93
C ALA A 232 23.46 -17.63 -33.44
N LYS A 233 23.95 -16.64 -32.67
CA LYS A 233 23.69 -16.49 -31.24
C LYS A 233 23.03 -15.15 -30.97
N VAL A 234 21.87 -15.16 -30.32
CA VAL A 234 21.20 -13.93 -29.87
C VAL A 234 21.10 -13.96 -28.35
N ARG A 235 21.57 -12.89 -27.71
CA ARG A 235 21.53 -12.70 -26.26
C ARG A 235 20.65 -11.50 -25.95
N LEU A 236 19.66 -11.70 -25.08
CA LEU A 236 18.80 -10.65 -24.56
C LEU A 236 19.04 -10.54 -23.06
N GLY A 237 19.41 -9.35 -22.59
CA GLY A 237 19.74 -9.12 -21.18
C GLY A 237 21.05 -8.38 -20.99
N ASN A 238 21.39 -8.06 -19.75
CA ASN A 238 22.62 -7.35 -19.43
C ASN A 238 23.77 -8.34 -19.16
N ASP A 239 24.96 -8.03 -19.68
CA ASP A 239 26.20 -8.74 -19.39
C ASP A 239 26.94 -8.03 -18.24
N TRP A 240 27.36 -8.79 -17.22
CA TRP A 240 28.10 -8.27 -16.06
C TRP A 240 29.46 -8.94 -15.96
N SER A 241 30.52 -8.15 -15.95
CA SER A 241 31.87 -8.62 -15.59
C SER A 241 31.97 -8.86 -14.08
N THR A 242 32.93 -9.70 -13.67
CA THR A 242 33.22 -9.96 -12.25
C THR A 242 33.68 -8.71 -11.51
N SER A 243 34.34 -7.78 -12.18
CA SER A 243 34.74 -6.47 -11.65
C SER A 243 33.53 -5.55 -11.44
N ALA A 244 32.57 -5.53 -12.37
CA ALA A 244 31.31 -4.80 -12.21
C ALA A 244 30.47 -5.31 -11.03
N LEU A 245 30.41 -6.63 -10.81
CA LEU A 245 29.70 -7.22 -9.65
C LEU A 245 30.37 -6.90 -8.30
N SER A 246 31.69 -6.69 -8.29
CA SER A 246 32.44 -6.37 -7.06
C SER A 246 32.30 -4.91 -6.63
N THR A 247 31.88 -4.03 -7.54
CA THR A 247 31.69 -2.60 -7.26
C THR A 247 30.31 -2.44 -6.66
N THR A 248 30.22 -2.36 -5.33
CA THR A 248 28.98 -2.23 -4.55
C THR A 248 28.32 -0.84 -4.71
N ILE A 249 28.37 -0.27 -5.90
CA ILE A 249 27.71 0.99 -6.24
C ILE A 249 26.54 0.60 -7.11
N GLY A 250 25.31 0.79 -6.60
CA GLY A 250 24.10 0.62 -7.38
C GLY A 250 24.24 1.45 -8.66
N ILE A 251 24.34 0.76 -9.79
CA ILE A 251 24.43 1.42 -11.09
C ILE A 251 23.05 2.02 -11.35
N ASP A 252 22.95 3.34 -11.29
CA ASP A 252 21.75 4.09 -11.63
C ASP A 252 21.61 4.12 -13.17
N ASP A 253 21.20 2.99 -13.74
CA ASP A 253 21.01 2.82 -15.17
C ASP A 253 19.52 2.81 -15.54
N HIS A 254 19.17 3.66 -16.49
CA HIS A 254 17.81 3.81 -17.02
C HIS A 254 17.71 3.45 -18.51
N THR A 255 18.62 2.61 -19.02
CA THR A 255 18.68 2.29 -20.44
C THR A 255 17.50 1.41 -20.86
N ARG A 256 16.88 1.81 -21.96
CA ARG A 256 15.86 1.03 -22.66
C ARG A 256 16.39 0.60 -24.03
N ASN A 257 16.66 -0.69 -24.18
CA ASN A 257 17.09 -1.30 -25.44
C ASN A 257 15.89 -2.00 -26.09
N GLU A 258 15.49 -1.56 -27.28
CA GLU A 258 14.37 -2.16 -28.01
C GLU A 258 14.74 -2.53 -29.45
N ALA A 259 14.36 -3.72 -29.88
CA ALA A 259 14.38 -4.11 -31.29
C ALA A 259 13.04 -4.69 -31.74
N GLY A 260 12.56 -4.22 -32.90
CA GLY A 260 11.31 -4.70 -33.50
C GLY A 260 11.42 -6.11 -34.10
N SER A 261 12.53 -6.42 -34.77
CA SER A 261 12.83 -7.75 -35.29
C SER A 261 14.34 -7.90 -35.44
N VAL A 262 14.88 -9.06 -35.04
CA VAL A 262 16.30 -9.39 -35.11
C VAL A 262 16.46 -10.65 -35.95
N VAL A 263 17.14 -10.54 -37.09
CA VAL A 263 17.49 -11.67 -37.95
C VAL A 263 19.00 -11.91 -37.88
N ALA A 264 19.40 -13.03 -37.31
CA ALA A 264 20.80 -13.41 -37.12
C ALA A 264 21.10 -14.67 -37.94
N LYS A 265 22.14 -14.63 -38.78
CA LYS A 265 22.50 -15.72 -39.71
C LYS A 265 23.96 -16.14 -39.56
N GLY A 266 24.34 -17.29 -40.12
CA GLY A 266 25.73 -17.74 -40.17
C GLY A 266 26.32 -17.97 -38.78
N SER A 267 27.46 -17.35 -38.51
CA SER A 267 28.15 -17.34 -37.21
C SER A 267 27.96 -16.03 -36.42
N SER A 268 26.93 -15.25 -36.76
CA SER A 268 26.66 -13.95 -36.12
C SER A 268 26.37 -14.07 -34.62
N THR A 269 26.79 -13.07 -33.84
CA THR A 269 26.42 -12.93 -32.42
C THR A 269 25.80 -11.56 -32.21
N VAL A 270 24.55 -11.53 -31.75
CA VAL A 270 23.78 -10.32 -31.47
C VAL A 270 23.52 -10.24 -29.97
N HIS A 271 23.79 -9.09 -29.37
CA HIS A 271 23.48 -8.81 -27.97
C HIS A 271 22.58 -7.58 -27.90
N ILE A 272 21.41 -7.75 -27.28
CA ILE A 272 20.47 -6.67 -26.99
C ILE A 272 20.46 -6.49 -25.47
N GLY A 273 21.23 -5.52 -25.02
CA GLY A 273 21.31 -5.13 -23.61
C GLY A 273 22.61 -4.43 -23.30
N ASN A 274 22.78 -4.05 -22.04
CA ASN A 274 23.98 -3.33 -21.60
C ASN A 274 25.08 -4.31 -21.23
N ARG A 275 26.34 -3.90 -21.39
CA ARG A 275 27.51 -4.61 -20.87
C ARG A 275 28.19 -3.74 -19.83
N TYR A 276 28.36 -4.27 -18.63
CA TYR A 276 28.97 -3.58 -17.50
C TYR A 276 30.36 -4.14 -17.19
N GLY A 277 31.36 -3.27 -17.30
CA GLY A 277 32.79 -3.58 -17.18
C GLY A 277 33.39 -4.18 -18.47
N ASP A 278 34.71 -4.31 -18.46
CA ASP A 278 35.54 -4.76 -19.59
C ASP A 278 35.59 -6.29 -19.73
#